data_AF-A0A4V6NGC7-F1
#
_entry.id   AF-A0A4V6NGC7-F1
#
_cell.length_a   1.000
_cell.length_b   1.000
_cell.length_c   1.000
_cell.angle_alpha   90.00
_cell.angle_beta   90.00
_cell.angle_gamma   90.00
#
_symmetry.space_group_name_H-M   'P 1'
#
loop_
_entity.id
_entity.type
_entity.pdbx_description
1 polymer ?
#
loop_
_entity_poly.entity_id
_entity_poly.type
_entity_poly.pdbx_seq_one_letter_code
_entity_poly.pdbx_strand_id
1 'polypeptide(L)'
;MILPSTTAPFSDKLILFHATMMIAAGIGNYGLSMSTSQRLDLTINYARLLAEIGLYAEDGANLMIANNWLEEPPQAINRVEIAQAKNK
;
A
#
# COMPACT_ATOMS: atom_id res chain seq x y z
N MET A 1 33.16 12.84 -8.26
CA MET A 1 32.97 14.03 -7.41
C MET A 1 31.81 13.71 -6.48
N ILE A 2 32.09 13.50 -5.19
CA ILE A 2 31.05 13.22 -4.18
C ILE A 2 30.79 14.57 -3.50
N LEU A 3 29.61 15.14 -3.68
CA LEU A 3 29.23 16.37 -2.99
C LEU A 3 28.78 16.02 -1.56
N PRO A 4 29.25 16.73 -0.51
CA PRO A 4 28.84 16.50 0.87
C PRO A 4 27.44 17.10 1.14
N SER A 5 26.46 16.76 0.32
CA SER A 5 25.07 17.19 0.51
C SER A 5 24.34 16.20 1.41
N THR A 6 23.78 16.69 2.51
CA THR A 6 22.91 15.90 3.39
C THR A 6 21.43 16.00 3.00
N THR A 7 21.11 16.85 2.02
CA THR A 7 19.75 16.96 1.50
C THR A 7 19.44 15.80 0.57
N ALA A 8 18.28 15.16 0.77
CA ALA A 8 17.82 14.10 -0.11
C ALA A 8 17.57 14.67 -1.52
N PRO A 9 18.02 13.98 -2.59
CA PRO A 9 17.85 14.45 -3.96
C PRO A 9 16.40 14.32 -4.48
N PHE A 10 15.55 13.55 -3.79
CA PHE A 10 14.15 13.33 -4.12
C PHE A 10 13.24 13.81 -2.99
N SER A 11 12.01 14.19 -3.34
CA SER A 11 11.02 14.60 -2.35
C SER A 11 10.51 13.42 -1.53
N ASP A 12 10.14 13.69 -0.28
CA ASP A 12 9.55 12.70 0.63
C ASP A 12 8.28 12.06 0.04
N LYS A 13 7.48 12.84 -0.70
CA LYS A 13 6.31 12.34 -1.44
C LYS A 13 6.70 11.25 -2.45
N LEU A 14 7.73 11.50 -3.25
CA LEU A 14 8.17 10.54 -4.27
C LEU A 14 8.81 9.30 -3.64
N ILE A 15 9.60 9.49 -2.59
CA ILE A 15 10.24 8.40 -1.85
C ILE A 15 9.18 7.50 -1.23
N LEU A 16 8.19 8.08 -0.53
CA LEU A 16 7.12 7.31 0.09
C LEU A 16 6.23 6.62 -0.94
N PHE A 17 5.93 7.30 -2.06
CA PHE A 17 5.22 6.67 -3.19
C PHE A 17 5.94 5.46 -3.76
N HIS A 18 7.26 5.55 -3.94
CA HIS A 18 8.03 4.42 -4.43
C HIS A 18 8.11 3.29 -3.40
N ALA A 19 8.23 3.63 -2.11
CA ALA A 19 8.25 2.66 -1.03
C ALA A 19 6.94 1.87 -0.95
N THR A 20 5.77 2.52 -1.00
CA THR A 20 4.47 1.82 -0.98
C THR A 20 4.24 0.98 -2.23
N MET A 21 4.72 1.42 -3.40
CA MET A 21 4.70 0.61 -4.62
C MET A 21 5.56 -0.66 -4.49
N MET A 22 6.76 -0.57 -3.91
CA MET A 22 7.60 -1.74 -3.64
C MET A 22 6.96 -2.68 -2.63
N ILE A 23 6.30 -2.16 -1.61
CA ILE A 23 5.54 -2.95 -0.63
C ILE A 23 4.42 -3.75 -1.33
N ALA A 24 3.62 -3.09 -2.18
CA ALA A 24 2.55 -3.75 -2.92
C ALA A 24 3.09 -4.87 -3.85
N ALA A 25 4.21 -4.61 -4.54
CA ALA A 25 4.89 -5.64 -5.33
C ALA A 25 5.40 -6.81 -4.47
N GLY A 26 5.92 -6.51 -3.28
CA GLY A 26 6.35 -7.50 -2.29
C GLY A 26 5.23 -8.43 -1.84
N ILE A 27 4.04 -7.88 -1.54
CA ILE A 27 2.84 -8.68 -1.20
C ILE A 27 2.50 -9.64 -2.34
N GLY A 28 2.50 -9.16 -3.58
CA GLY A 28 2.25 -10.00 -4.77
C GLY A 28 3.27 -11.14 -4.90
N ASN A 29 4.56 -10.85 -4.70
CA ASN A 29 5.62 -11.85 -4.74
C ASN A 29 5.47 -12.92 -3.65
N TYR A 30 5.08 -12.54 -2.43
CA TYR A 30 4.79 -13.50 -1.36
C TYR A 30 3.57 -14.36 -1.68
N GLY A 31 2.49 -13.80 -2.22
CA GLY A 31 1.32 -14.56 -2.66
C GLY A 31 1.67 -15.58 -3.75
N LEU A 32 2.48 -15.19 -4.73
CA LEU A 32 2.96 -16.10 -5.77
C LEU A 32 3.87 -17.20 -5.19
N SER A 33 4.83 -16.83 -4.34
CA SER A 33 5.77 -17.78 -3.72
C SER A 33 5.04 -18.79 -2.83
N MET A 34 4.01 -18.34 -2.12
CA MET A 34 3.16 -19.19 -1.30
C MET A 34 2.36 -20.19 -2.14
N SER A 35 1.91 -19.77 -3.33
CA SER A 35 1.12 -20.61 -4.26
C SER A 35 1.98 -21.65 -4.99
N THR A 36 3.24 -21.34 -5.28
CA THR A 36 4.16 -22.24 -6.00
C THR A 36 4.97 -23.14 -5.06
N SER A 37 5.04 -22.80 -3.77
CA SER A 37 5.77 -23.59 -2.78
C SER A 37 5.01 -24.87 -2.44
N GLN A 38 5.64 -26.03 -2.66
CA GLN A 38 5.13 -27.34 -2.23
C GLN A 38 5.38 -27.62 -0.73
N ARG A 39 6.15 -26.75 -0.08
CA ARG A 39 6.61 -26.88 1.30
C ARG A 39 5.71 -26.08 2.24
N LEU A 40 4.93 -26.78 3.06
CA LEU A 40 3.95 -26.18 3.98
C LEU A 40 4.58 -25.23 5.02
N ASP A 41 5.79 -25.54 5.49
CA ASP A 41 6.54 -24.69 6.41
C ASP A 41 6.88 -23.33 5.80
N LEU A 42 7.23 -23.30 4.50
CA LEU A 42 7.46 -22.05 3.76
C LEU A 42 6.17 -21.27 3.56
N THR A 43 5.08 -21.95 3.20
CA THR A 43 3.73 -21.34 3.06
C THR A 43 3.31 -20.62 4.34
N ILE A 44 3.51 -21.24 5.51
CA ILE A 44 3.18 -20.63 6.81
C ILE A 44 4.04 -19.38 7.07
N ASN A 45 5.34 -19.44 6.75
CA ASN A 45 6.22 -18.28 6.88
C ASN A 45 5.81 -17.13 5.95
N TYR A 46 5.47 -17.42 4.69
CA TYR A 46 4.96 -16.40 3.77
C TYR A 46 3.64 -15.80 4.26
N ALA A 47 2.71 -16.59 4.79
CA ALA A 47 1.46 -16.08 5.34
C ALA A 47 1.69 -15.12 6.52
N ARG A 48 2.62 -15.45 7.42
CA ARG A 48 3.02 -14.55 8.53
C ARG A 48 3.61 -13.24 8.01
N LEU A 49 4.57 -13.32 7.08
CA LEU A 49 5.21 -12.14 6.49
C LEU A 49 4.21 -11.27 5.72
N LEU A 50 3.22 -11.88 5.05
CA LEU A 50 2.18 -11.17 4.32
C LEU A 50 1.29 -10.34 5.27
N ALA A 51 0.99 -10.86 6.46
CA ALA A 51 0.29 -10.11 7.49
C ALA A 51 1.12 -8.94 8.04
N GLU A 52 2.40 -9.17 8.34
CA GLU A 52 3.32 -8.12 8.82
C GLU A 52 3.50 -6.99 7.79
N ILE A 53 3.69 -7.34 6.52
CA ILE A 53 3.78 -6.35 5.44
C ILE A 53 2.44 -5.65 5.20
N GLY A 54 1.31 -6.32 5.40
CA GLY A 54 -0.01 -5.69 5.31
C GLY A 54 -0.17 -4.51 6.27
N LEU A 55 0.27 -4.68 7.52
CA LEU A 55 0.30 -3.60 8.51
C LEU A 55 1.24 -2.47 8.09
N TYR A 56 2.42 -2.82 7.55
CA TYR A 56 3.37 -1.81 7.06
C TYR A 56 2.84 -1.04 5.83
N ALA A 57 2.04 -1.68 4.99
CA ALA A 57 1.36 -1.03 3.86
C ALA A 57 0.29 -0.04 4.35
N GLU A 58 -0.46 -0.40 5.40
CA GLU A 58 -1.42 0.48 6.06
C GLU A 58 -0.74 1.72 6.64
N ASP A 59 0.38 1.55 7.35
CA ASP A 59 1.16 2.67 7.88
C ASP A 59 1.62 3.62 6.77
N GLY A 60 2.11 3.08 5.65
CA GLY A 60 2.48 3.85 4.48
C GLY A 60 1.30 4.65 3.89
N ALA A 61 0.12 4.02 3.78
CA ALA A 61 -1.09 4.67 3.30
C ALA A 61 -1.56 5.78 4.25
N ASN A 62 -1.58 5.52 5.56
CA ASN A 62 -1.93 6.48 6.60
C ASN A 62 -1.00 7.71 6.57
N LEU A 63 0.30 7.49 6.38
CA LEU A 63 1.27 8.58 6.27
C LEU A 63 1.04 9.42 5.01
N MET A 64 0.69 8.81 3.89
CA MET A 64 0.34 9.55 2.66
C MET A 64 -0.95 10.35 2.83
N ILE A 65 -1.97 9.78 3.48
CA ILE A 65 -3.24 10.48 3.77
C ILE A 65 -2.96 11.68 4.68
N ALA A 66 -2.20 11.50 5.76
CA ALA A 66 -1.84 12.58 6.69
C ALA A 66 -1.13 13.76 6.00
N ASN A 67 -0.35 13.49 4.95
CA ASN A 67 0.34 14.50 4.16
C ASN A 67 -0.45 14.98 2.92
N ASN A 68 -1.69 14.55 2.72
CA ASN A 68 -2.50 14.82 1.53
C ASN A 68 -1.81 14.40 0.21
N TRP A 69 -1.06 13.30 0.25
CA TRP A 69 -0.36 12.74 -0.91
C TRP A 69 -1.10 11.60 -1.58
N LEU A 70 -2.05 10.97 -0.88
CA LEU A 70 -2.93 9.93 -1.42
C LEU A 70 -4.23 10.57 -1.91
N GLU A 71 -4.50 10.45 -3.20
CA GLU A 71 -5.75 10.92 -3.78
C GLU A 71 -6.90 9.96 -3.45
N GLU A 72 -8.07 10.53 -3.21
CA GLU A 72 -9.29 9.75 -3.05
C GLU A 72 -9.73 9.23 -4.44
N PRO A 73 -9.86 7.90 -4.63
CA PRO A 73 -10.34 7.36 -5.88
C PRO A 73 -11.79 7.81 -6.13
N PRO A 74 -12.21 7.98 -7.40
CA PRO A 74 -13.57 8.39 -7.72
C PRO A 74 -14.57 7.39 -7.12
N GLN A 75 -15.40 7.86 -6.19
CA GLN A 75 -16.41 7.02 -5.57
C GLN A 75 -17.59 6.82 -6.52
N ALA A 76 -18.09 5.58 -6.59
CA ALA A 76 -19.34 5.31 -7.28
C ALA A 76 -20.50 5.99 -6.56
N ILE A 77 -21.44 6.54 -7.32
CA ILE A 77 -22.62 7.20 -6.78
C ILE A 77 -23.43 6.22 -5.92
N ASN A 78 -23.68 6.58 -4.65
CA ASN A 78 -24.52 5.81 -3.75
C ASN A 78 -26.00 5.94 -4.16
N ARG A 79 -26.50 4.96 -4.91
CA ARG A 79 -27.88 4.94 -5.42
C ARG A 79 -28.92 4.83 -4.30
N VAL A 80 -28.57 4.26 -3.15
CA VAL A 80 -29.48 4.08 -2.02
C VAL A 80 -29.73 5.42 -1.32
N GLU A 81 -28.68 6.19 -1.06
CA GLU A 81 -28.81 7.55 -0.51
C GLU A 81 -29.62 8.47 -1.45
N ILE A 82 -29.38 8.39 -2.77
CA ILE A 82 -30.16 9.16 -3.74
C ILE A 82 -31.64 8.75 -3.75
N ALA A 83 -31.94 7.46 -3.65
CA ALA A 83 -33.33 6.98 -3.60
C ALA A 83 -34.05 7.38 -2.31
N GLN A 84 -33.34 7.44 -1.18
CA GLN A 84 -33.89 7.90 0.10
C GLN A 84 -34.08 9.43 0.12
N ALA A 85 -33.15 10.20 -0.47
CA ALA A 85 -33.27 11.64 -0.61
C ALA A 85 -34.42 12.08 -1.54
N LYS A 86 -34.82 11.23 -2.50
CA LYS A 86 -35.97 11.49 -3.40
C LYS A 86 -37.34 11.20 -2.79
N ASN A 87 -37.42 10.43 -1.70
CA ASN A 87 -38.67 10.06 -1.04
C ASN A 87 -38.98 10.94 0.20
N LYS A 88 -38.19 12.00 0.41
CA LYS A 88 -38.42 13.07 1.38
C LYS A 88 -38.85 14.33 0.65
#